data_AF-A0A2R7KBL4-F1
#
_entry.id   AF-A0A2R7KBL4-F1
#
_cell.length_a   1.000
_cell.length_b   1.000
_cell.length_c   1.000
_cell.angle_alpha   90.00
_cell.angle_beta   90.00
_cell.angle_gamma   90.00
#
_symmetry.space_group_name_H-M   'P 1'
#
loop_
_entity.id
_entity.type
_entity.pdbx_description
1 polymer ?
#
loop_
_entity_poly.entity_id
_entity_poly.type
_entity_poly.pdbx_seq_one_letter_code
_entity_poly.pdbx_strand_id
1 'polypeptide(L)' 'MLRDLIHIELHDMPIEGLGIHIIRKYVVKTASNESFLANNLSILLVKSGKFKLQLQEMIHDLSARDLLVIPRNS' A
#
# COMPACT_ATOMS: atom_id res chain seq x y z
N MET A 1 -3.86 -6.72 -6.07
CA MET A 1 -4.81 -5.82 -5.36
C MET A 1 -4.12 -4.71 -4.58
N LEU A 2 -3.39 -4.94 -3.47
CA LEU A 2 -2.62 -3.83 -2.84
C LEU A 2 -1.44 -3.40 -3.72
N ARG A 3 -0.77 -4.39 -4.34
CA ARG A 3 0.23 -4.16 -5.40
C ARG A 3 -0.32 -3.20 -6.46
N ASP A 4 -1.48 -3.53 -7.02
CA ASP A 4 -2.12 -2.76 -8.07
C ASP A 4 -2.38 -1.32 -7.64
N LEU A 5 -2.72 -1.09 -6.36
CA LEU A 5 -2.97 0.24 -5.78
C LEU A 5 -1.68 1.05 -5.55
N ILE A 6 -0.61 0.39 -5.13
CA ILE A 6 0.70 1.03 -4.88
C ILE A 6 1.50 1.21 -6.20
N HIS A 7 1.17 0.43 -7.23
CA HIS A 7 1.78 0.50 -8.57
C HIS A 7 1.09 1.45 -9.55
N ILE A 8 -0.07 2.03 -9.19
CA ILE A 8 -0.82 2.90 -10.10
C ILE A 8 0.08 4.02 -10.60
N GLU A 9 0.17 4.19 -11.92
CA GLU A 9 0.78 5.37 -12.49
C GLU A 9 -0.20 6.55 -12.38
N LEU A 10 0.18 7.58 -11.62
CA LEU A 10 -0.73 8.68 -11.26
C LEU A 10 -1.14 9.56 -12.46
N HIS A 11 -0.52 9.39 -13.63
CA HIS A 11 -0.84 10.14 -14.84
C HIS A 11 -2.16 9.69 -15.49
N ASP A 12 -2.65 8.48 -15.17
CA ASP A 12 -3.92 7.95 -15.68
C ASP A 12 -5.12 8.25 -14.75
N MET A 13 -4.90 9.01 -13.67
CA MET A 13 -5.95 9.29 -12.69
C MET A 13 -6.81 10.51 -13.09
N PRO A 14 -8.11 10.53 -12.72
CA PRO A 14 -9.00 11.66 -13.01
C PRO A 14 -8.56 12.99 -12.40
N ILE A 15 -7.76 12.93 -11.32
CA ILE A 15 -7.13 14.07 -10.67
C ILE A 15 -5.62 13.83 -10.72
N GLU A 16 -4.92 14.72 -11.42
CA GLU A 16 -3.48 14.61 -11.59
C GLU A 16 -2.77 14.65 -10.23
N GLY A 17 -1.92 13.65 -9.98
CA GLY A 17 -1.05 13.62 -8.81
C GLY A 17 -1.68 13.12 -7.49
N LEU A 18 -2.97 12.74 -7.44
CA LEU A 18 -3.58 12.18 -6.24
C LEU A 18 -4.61 11.08 -6.51
N GLY A 19 -4.33 9.87 -6.03
CA GLY A 19 -5.28 8.75 -5.98
C GLY A 19 -5.66 8.39 -4.56
N ILE A 20 -6.96 8.39 -4.24
CA ILE A 20 -7.47 7.93 -2.94
C ILE A 20 -8.28 6.65 -3.14
N HIS A 21 -7.88 5.59 -2.45
CA HIS A 21 -8.53 4.28 -2.51
C HIS A 21 -9.01 3.84 -1.13
N ILE A 22 -10.26 3.37 -1.05
CA ILE A 22 -10.85 2.85 0.20
C ILE A 22 -11.01 1.34 0.08
N ILE A 23 -10.23 0.60 0.86
CA ILE A 23 -10.29 -0.86 0.89
C ILE A 23 -11.15 -1.29 2.09
N ARG A 24 -12.35 -1.82 1.83
CA ARG A 24 -13.28 -2.26 2.89
C ARG A 24 -12.95 -3.62 3.48
N LYS A 25 -12.49 -4.54 2.63
CA LYS A 25 -12.08 -5.88 3.02
C LYS A 25 -10.83 -6.25 2.23
N TYR A 26 -9.75 -6.48 2.94
CA TYR A 26 -8.52 -6.99 2.36
C TYR A 26 -8.26 -8.38 2.91
N VAL A 27 -8.04 -9.34 2.03
CA VAL A 27 -7.55 -10.68 2.39
C VAL A 27 -6.22 -10.83 1.69
N VAL A 28 -5.17 -11.12 2.44
CA VAL A 28 -3.85 -11.37 1.88
C VAL A 28 -3.96 -12.58 0.96
N LYS A 29 -3.79 -12.37 -0.34
CA LYS A 29 -3.78 -13.41 -1.38
C LYS A 29 -2.44 -13.52 -2.10
N THR A 30 -1.54 -12.56 -1.87
CA THR A 30 -0.19 -12.55 -2.42
C THR A 30 0.65 -13.61 -1.73
N ALA A 31 1.32 -14.45 -2.52
CA ALA A 31 2.32 -15.39 -2.01
C ALA A 31 3.50 -14.61 -1.40
N SER A 32 4.17 -15.17 -0.40
CA SER A 32 5.24 -14.48 0.34
C SER A 32 6.48 -14.16 -0.51
N ASN A 33 6.56 -14.69 -1.73
CA ASN A 33 7.65 -14.50 -2.68
C ASN A 33 7.34 -13.45 -3.76
N GLU A 34 6.15 -12.84 -3.75
CA GLU A 34 5.82 -11.75 -4.67
C GLU A 34 6.30 -10.42 -4.10
N SER A 35 7.32 -9.85 -4.74
CA SER A 35 7.81 -8.49 -4.48
C SER A 35 7.28 -7.51 -5.53
N PHE A 36 7.20 -6.25 -5.14
CA PHE A 36 6.69 -5.18 -6.00
C PHE A 36 7.32 -3.85 -5.58
N LEU A 37 7.49 -2.92 -6.53
CA LEU A 37 8.17 -1.64 -6.30
C LEU A 37 7.15 -0.50 -6.17
N ALA A 38 7.25 0.33 -5.14
CA ALA A 38 6.34 1.47 -5.02
C ALA A 38 6.67 2.56 -6.05
N ASN A 39 5.86 2.70 -7.11
CA ASN A 39 6.12 3.68 -8.16
C ASN A 39 5.90 5.13 -7.70
N ASN A 40 5.12 5.34 -6.64
CA ASN A 40 4.75 6.64 -6.10
C ASN A 40 4.83 6.65 -4.56
N LEU A 41 4.99 7.86 -4.00
CA LEU A 41 4.80 8.08 -2.57
C LEU A 41 3.36 7.68 -2.20
N SER A 42 3.23 6.73 -1.28
CA SER A 42 1.94 6.19 -0.88
C SER A 42 1.76 6.30 0.63
N ILE A 43 0.52 6.53 1.07
CA ILE A 43 0.16 6.58 2.49
C ILE A 43 -0.88 5.50 2.75
N LEU A 44 -0.56 4.59 3.66
CA LEU A 44 -1.47 3.54 4.12
C LEU A 44 -1.98 3.87 5.52
N LEU A 45 -3.29 4.12 5.63
CA LEU A 45 -3.98 4.30 6.91
C LEU A 45 -4.81 3.06 7.22
N VAL A 46 -4.50 2.36 8.32
CA VAL A 46 -5.28 1.21 8.77
C VAL A 46 -6.46 1.70 9.60
N LYS A 47 -7.64 1.85 9.01
CA LYS A 47 -8.82 2.30 9.78
C LYS A 47 -9.26 1.28 10.85
N SER A 48 -9.18 -0.02 10.54
CA SER A 48 -9.61 -1.11 11.42
C SER A 48 -8.91 -2.41 11.06
N GLY A 49 -8.69 -3.29 12.05
CA GLY A 49 -8.05 -4.59 11.86
C GLY A 49 -6.54 -4.55 12.12
N LYS A 50 -5.84 -5.58 11.62
CA LYS A 50 -4.39 -5.69 11.65
C LYS A 50 -3.87 -5.98 10.25
N PHE A 51 -2.69 -5.45 9.93
CA PHE A 51 -2.09 -5.59 8.63
C PHE A 51 -0.58 -5.74 8.76
N LYS A 52 -0.01 -6.82 8.22
CA LYS A 52 1.42 -7.03 8.19
C LYS A 52 1.93 -6.78 6.77
N LEU A 53 2.93 -5.91 6.66
CA LEU A 53 3.59 -5.57 5.40
C LEU A 53 5.08 -5.70 5.58
N GLN A 54 5.75 -6.31 4.61
CA GLN A 54 7.20 -6.21 4.50
C GLN A 54 7.54 -5.12 3.48
N LEU A 55 8.33 -4.14 3.91
CA LEU A 55 8.90 -3.10 3.07
C LEU A 55 10.41 -3.28 3.09
N GLN A 56 11.01 -3.63 1.95
CA GLN A 56 12.42 -3.99 1.86
C GLN A 56 12.79 -5.07 2.89
N GLU A 57 13.72 -4.77 3.79
CA GLU A 57 14.19 -5.68 4.85
C GLU A 57 13.43 -5.49 6.18
N MET A 58 12.45 -4.58 6.23
CA MET A 58 11.69 -4.29 7.46
C MET A 58 10.27 -4.85 7.40
N ILE A 59 9.86 -5.50 8.49
CA ILE A 59 8.49 -5.96 8.69
C ILE A 59 7.75 -4.93 9.54
N HIS A 60 6.66 -4.40 9.01
CA HIS A 60 5.72 -3.51 9.70
C HIS A 60 4.48 -4.30 10.11
N ASP A 61 4.22 -4.39 11.41
CA ASP A 61 2.99 -4.97 11.97
C ASP A 61 2.06 -3.82 12.38
N LEU A 62 1.15 -3.45 11.48
CA LEU A 62 0.27 -2.29 11.63
C LEU A 62 -1.06 -2.70 12.26
N SER A 63 -1.51 -1.89 13.20
CA SER A 63 -2.80 -2.00 13.87
C SER A 63 -3.73 -0.85 13.48
N ALA A 64 -4.98 -0.94 13.94
CA ALA A 64 -5.95 0.13 13.71
C ALA A 64 -5.42 1.49 14.20
N ARG A 65 -5.57 2.51 13.36
CA ARG A 65 -5.11 3.91 13.47
C ARG A 65 -3.62 4.12 13.17
N ASP A 66 -2.87 3.07 12.88
CA ASP A 66 -1.51 3.23 12.39
C ASP A 66 -1.52 3.77 10.97
N LEU A 67 -0.53 4.63 10.70
CA LEU A 67 -0.27 5.21 9.40
C LEU A 67 1.15 4.84 9.00
N LEU A 68 1.29 4.29 7.80
CA LEU A 68 2.58 3.99 7.19
C LEU A 68 2.79 4.87 5.96
N VAL A 69 3.94 5.53 5.90
CA VAL A 69 4.41 6.22 4.71
C VAL A 69 5.31 5.26 3.94
N ILE A 70 4.99 5.04 2.67
CA ILE A 70 5.73 4.19 1.75
C ILE A 70 6.41 5.10 0.73
N PRO A 71 7.75 5.28 0.80
CA PRO A 71 8.49 6.11 -0.13
C PRO A 71 8.38 5.60 -1.57
N ARG A 72 8.62 6.50 -2.53
CA ARG A 72 8.80 6.07 -3.92
C ARG A 72 10.08 5.22 -4.05
N ASN A 73 10.01 4.18 -4.87
CA ASN A 73 11.06 3.19 -5.14
C ASN A 73 11.46 2.33 -3.94
N SER A 74 10.60 2.22 -2.93
CA SER A 74 10.77 1.27 -1.81
C SER A 74 10.30 -0.13 -2.16
#